data_AF-G5F5A5-F1
#
_entry.id   AF-G5F5A5-F1
#
_cell.length_a   1.000
_cell.length_b   1.000
_cell.length_c   1.000
_cell.angle_alpha   90.00
_cell.angle_beta   90.00
_cell.angle_gamma   90.00
#
_symmetry.space_group_name_H-M   'P 1'
#
loop_
_entity.id
_entity.type
_entity.pdbx_description
1 polymer ?
#
loop_
_entity_poly.entity_id
_entity_poly.type
_entity_poly.pdbx_seq_one_letter_code
_entity_poly.pdbx_strand_id
1 'polypeptide(L)'
;MSEGSLFSRAKFGPVLSYFVEDDWRHACEKCIELILGSGSGNALAIFSKDPEVIRQFILKKPVGRVLVNVSTALGCIGCHGDLPKTLTVTGWNSATTSRLGVTYEDFVRRRQVGISGGEAERALLDKAGSCDHTPVVIKVRLPDPDGPGGTRREVAAGSGKEPQDWFSGVVQAMKNDFVEE
;
A
#
# COMPACT_ATOMS: atom_id res chain seq x y z
N MET A 1 -3.93 -24.03 -12.13
CA MET A 1 -4.79 -24.05 -13.35
C MET A 1 -3.89 -24.11 -14.58
N SER A 2 -4.37 -24.56 -15.76
CA SER A 2 -3.53 -24.58 -16.98
C SER A 2 -2.97 -23.19 -17.29
N GLU A 3 -1.65 -23.09 -17.28
CA GLU A 3 -0.87 -21.97 -17.78
C GLU A 3 -1.30 -21.68 -19.22
N GLY A 4 -2.06 -20.62 -19.45
CA GLY A 4 -2.51 -20.26 -20.80
C GLY A 4 -3.97 -19.85 -20.96
N SER A 5 -4.79 -19.89 -19.89
CA SER A 5 -6.16 -19.36 -20.00
C SER A 5 -6.15 -17.85 -20.28
N LEU A 6 -6.68 -17.44 -21.44
CA LEU A 6 -6.90 -16.03 -21.80
C LEU A 6 -7.74 -15.29 -20.73
N PHE A 7 -8.53 -16.03 -19.96
CA PHE A 7 -9.42 -15.49 -18.96
C PHE A 7 -8.74 -15.07 -17.65
N SER A 8 -7.52 -15.54 -17.35
CA SER A 8 -6.77 -15.09 -16.16
C SER A 8 -6.02 -13.78 -16.38
N ARG A 9 -5.89 -13.32 -17.64
CA ARG A 9 -5.17 -12.09 -17.99
C ARG A 9 -6.07 -10.85 -17.90
N ALA A 10 -5.41 -9.69 -17.77
CA ALA A 10 -6.04 -8.38 -17.84
C ALA A 10 -6.74 -8.19 -19.20
N LYS A 11 -7.96 -7.66 -19.16
CA LYS A 11 -8.79 -7.37 -20.33
C LYS A 11 -9.19 -5.90 -20.31
N PHE A 12 -9.04 -5.21 -21.43
CA PHE A 12 -9.33 -3.78 -21.57
C PHE A 12 -10.68 -3.49 -22.28
N GLY A 13 -11.63 -4.43 -22.19
CA GLY A 13 -12.98 -4.30 -22.72
C GLY A 13 -14.04 -4.68 -21.68
N PRO A 14 -15.35 -4.56 -21.98
CA PRO A 14 -16.45 -4.87 -21.07
C PRO A 14 -16.65 -6.39 -20.92
N VAL A 15 -15.58 -7.12 -20.62
CA VAL A 15 -15.56 -8.58 -20.44
C VAL A 15 -15.01 -8.88 -19.06
N LEU A 16 -15.79 -9.59 -18.25
CA LEU A 16 -15.40 -10.00 -16.91
C LEU A 16 -15.27 -11.51 -16.84
N SER A 17 -14.22 -11.97 -16.16
CA SER A 17 -14.04 -13.37 -15.83
C SER A 17 -14.63 -13.63 -14.44
N TYR A 18 -15.50 -14.62 -14.36
CA TYR A 18 -16.18 -15.00 -13.13
C TYR A 18 -15.62 -16.33 -12.63
N PHE A 19 -15.11 -16.33 -11.40
CA PHE A 19 -14.55 -17.51 -10.74
C PHE A 19 -15.39 -17.81 -9.51
N VAL A 20 -15.81 -19.07 -9.38
CA VAL A 20 -16.54 -19.57 -8.22
C VAL A 20 -15.58 -20.44 -7.41
N GLU A 21 -15.64 -20.29 -6.10
CA GLU A 21 -14.90 -21.06 -5.11
C GLU A 21 -15.82 -21.40 -3.94
N ASP A 22 -15.53 -22.50 -3.27
CA ASP A 22 -16.36 -22.99 -2.17
C ASP A 22 -16.23 -22.12 -0.91
N ASP A 23 -15.02 -21.63 -0.63
CA ASP A 23 -14.70 -20.84 0.57
C ASP A 23 -13.92 -19.56 0.27
N TRP A 24 -14.02 -18.59 1.18
CA TRP A 24 -13.26 -17.33 1.10
C TRP A 24 -11.73 -17.53 1.12
N ARG A 25 -11.25 -18.64 1.71
CA ARG A 25 -9.81 -18.99 1.75
C ARG A 25 -9.31 -19.42 0.37
N HIS A 26 -10.03 -20.33 -0.29
CA HIS A 26 -9.75 -20.74 -1.67
C HIS A 26 -9.90 -19.55 -2.64
N ALA A 27 -10.91 -18.70 -2.46
CA ALA A 27 -11.04 -17.46 -3.21
C ALA A 27 -9.84 -16.53 -2.99
N CYS A 28 -9.32 -16.45 -1.76
CA CYS A 28 -8.11 -15.71 -1.48
C CYS A 28 -6.90 -16.28 -2.23
N GLU A 29 -6.70 -17.59 -2.21
CA GLU A 29 -5.62 -18.30 -2.93
C GLU A 29 -5.67 -18.03 -4.43
N LYS A 30 -6.84 -18.25 -5.05
CA LYS A 30 -7.04 -17.99 -6.48
C LYS A 30 -6.80 -16.53 -6.84
N CYS A 31 -7.22 -15.58 -6.01
CA CYS A 31 -6.87 -14.18 -6.22
C CYS A 31 -5.35 -13.93 -6.22
N ILE A 32 -4.59 -14.60 -5.33
CA ILE A 32 -3.13 -14.47 -5.27
C ILE A 32 -2.50 -15.07 -6.54
N GLU A 33 -2.93 -16.26 -6.95
CA GLU A 33 -2.50 -16.92 -8.20
C GLU A 33 -2.69 -15.99 -9.42
N LEU A 34 -3.88 -15.37 -9.54
CA LEU A 34 -4.19 -14.43 -10.62
C LEU A 34 -3.32 -13.16 -10.60
N ILE A 35 -3.03 -12.63 -9.41
CA ILE A 35 -2.18 -11.43 -9.28
C ILE A 35 -0.73 -11.75 -9.63
N LEU A 36 -0.22 -12.89 -9.17
CA LEU A 36 1.15 -13.33 -9.47
C LEU A 36 1.30 -13.65 -10.97
N GLY A 37 0.34 -14.34 -11.57
CA GLY A 37 0.35 -14.67 -13.00
C GLY A 37 0.18 -13.47 -13.94
N SER A 38 -0.32 -12.32 -13.45
CA SER A 38 -0.46 -11.08 -14.24
C SER A 38 0.70 -10.09 -14.06
N GLY A 39 1.65 -10.39 -13.18
CA GLY A 39 2.94 -9.70 -13.08
C GLY A 39 2.97 -8.38 -12.29
N SER A 40 1.84 -7.72 -12.03
CA SER A 40 1.82 -6.54 -11.14
C SER A 40 0.45 -6.26 -10.52
N GLY A 41 0.38 -6.38 -9.19
CA GLY A 41 -0.80 -6.04 -8.40
C GLY A 41 -0.91 -4.53 -8.16
N ASN A 42 -1.66 -3.81 -9.00
CA ASN A 42 -1.91 -2.37 -8.82
C ASN A 42 -2.95 -2.12 -7.72
N ALA A 43 -4.18 -2.59 -7.95
CA ALA A 43 -5.27 -2.42 -7.02
C ALA A 43 -6.21 -3.62 -7.04
N LEU A 44 -6.83 -3.87 -5.88
CA LEU A 44 -7.79 -4.94 -5.68
C LEU A 44 -8.91 -4.44 -4.79
N ALA A 45 -10.14 -4.91 -5.03
CA ALA A 45 -11.28 -4.61 -4.17
C ALA A 45 -11.88 -5.89 -3.59
N ILE A 46 -12.32 -5.80 -2.34
CA ILE A 46 -13.12 -6.82 -1.67
C ILE A 46 -14.49 -6.24 -1.31
N PHE A 47 -15.54 -7.02 -1.55
CA PHE A 47 -16.88 -6.74 -1.09
C PHE A 47 -17.27 -7.75 -0.01
N SER A 48 -17.29 -7.33 1.25
CA SER A 48 -17.63 -8.18 2.38
C SER A 48 -18.15 -7.35 3.56
N LYS A 49 -18.93 -7.99 4.43
CA LYS A 49 -19.37 -7.43 5.71
C LYS A 49 -18.61 -8.01 6.91
N ASP A 50 -17.83 -9.07 6.69
CA ASP A 50 -17.08 -9.75 7.75
C ASP A 50 -15.70 -9.08 7.94
N PRO A 51 -15.41 -8.52 9.14
CA PRO A 51 -14.16 -7.84 9.41
C PRO A 51 -12.94 -8.78 9.38
N GLU A 52 -13.08 -10.06 9.76
CA GLU A 52 -11.95 -11.00 9.77
C GLU A 52 -11.52 -11.35 8.36
N VAL A 53 -12.47 -11.55 7.45
CA VAL A 53 -12.19 -11.79 6.04
C VAL A 53 -11.49 -10.58 5.43
N ILE A 54 -11.98 -9.36 5.70
CA ILE A 54 -11.36 -8.12 5.20
C ILE A 54 -9.93 -7.97 5.72
N ARG A 55 -9.71 -8.19 7.02
CA ARG A 55 -8.39 -8.12 7.66
C ARG A 55 -7.40 -9.09 7.01
N GLN A 56 -7.79 -10.35 6.86
CA GLN A 56 -6.93 -11.37 6.22
C GLN A 56 -6.66 -11.05 4.75
N PHE A 57 -7.64 -10.51 4.05
CA PHE A 57 -7.48 -10.09 2.66
C PHE A 57 -6.47 -8.96 2.51
N ILE A 58 -6.54 -7.94 3.36
CA ILE A 58 -5.58 -6.81 3.32
C ILE A 58 -4.15 -7.27 3.62
N LEU A 59 -3.97 -8.14 4.61
CA LEU A 59 -2.63 -8.56 5.05
C LEU A 59 -1.91 -9.47 4.05
N LYS A 60 -2.64 -10.31 3.32
CA LYS A 60 -2.05 -11.36 2.48
C LYS A 60 -1.91 -10.99 1.00
N LYS A 61 -2.58 -9.94 0.52
CA LYS A 61 -2.63 -9.66 -0.93
C LYS A 61 -1.42 -8.82 -1.38
N PRO A 62 -0.63 -9.26 -2.36
CA PRO A 62 0.54 -8.52 -2.84
C PRO A 62 0.13 -7.43 -3.84
N VAL A 63 -0.57 -6.40 -3.36
CA VAL A 63 -1.07 -5.30 -4.20
C VAL A 63 -0.75 -3.93 -3.61
N GLY A 64 -0.60 -2.92 -4.47
CA GLY A 64 -0.32 -1.55 -4.03
C GLY A 64 -1.49 -0.90 -3.29
N ARG A 65 -2.73 -1.18 -3.71
CA ARG A 65 -3.95 -0.61 -3.09
C ARG A 65 -4.99 -1.70 -2.86
N VAL A 66 -5.52 -1.77 -1.65
CA VAL A 66 -6.69 -2.61 -1.31
C VAL A 66 -7.88 -1.70 -1.01
N LEU A 67 -9.01 -1.98 -1.65
CA LEU A 67 -10.25 -1.23 -1.54
C LEU A 67 -11.32 -2.12 -0.90
N VAL A 68 -12.12 -1.55 0.00
CA VAL A 68 -13.14 -2.30 0.75
C VAL A 68 -14.50 -1.71 0.45
N ASN A 69 -15.41 -2.52 -0.11
CA ASN A 69 -16.79 -2.14 -0.43
C ASN A 69 -16.91 -0.92 -1.37
N VAL A 70 -15.92 -0.71 -2.24
CA VAL A 70 -15.90 0.36 -3.25
C VAL A 70 -15.46 -0.18 -4.60
N SER A 71 -15.93 0.46 -5.68
CA SER A 71 -15.52 0.13 -7.04
C SER A 71 -14.01 0.24 -7.21
N THR A 72 -13.37 -0.79 -7.79
CA THR A 72 -11.93 -0.82 -8.00
C THR A 72 -11.46 0.33 -8.90
N ALA A 73 -12.19 0.61 -9.98
CA ALA A 73 -11.78 1.61 -10.97
C ALA A 73 -11.71 3.02 -10.37
N LEU A 74 -12.80 3.46 -9.72
CA LEU A 74 -12.90 4.81 -9.15
C LEU A 74 -12.26 4.93 -7.76
N GLY A 75 -12.28 3.85 -6.97
CA GLY A 75 -11.63 3.81 -5.66
C GLY A 75 -10.11 3.89 -5.79
N CYS A 76 -9.54 3.22 -6.80
CA CYS A 76 -8.10 3.18 -7.03
C CYS A 76 -7.52 4.57 -7.33
N ILE A 77 -8.27 5.42 -8.05
CA ILE A 77 -7.85 6.78 -8.38
C ILE A 77 -8.12 7.80 -7.26
N GLY A 78 -8.74 7.39 -6.14
CA GLY A 78 -9.05 8.25 -5.00
C GLY A 78 -10.35 9.06 -5.14
N CYS A 79 -11.31 8.65 -5.98
CA CYS A 79 -12.61 9.33 -6.08
C CYS A 79 -13.55 9.05 -4.89
N HIS A 80 -13.46 7.85 -4.29
CA HIS A 80 -14.38 7.40 -3.24
C HIS A 80 -13.71 7.16 -1.88
N GLY A 81 -12.53 7.73 -1.63
CA GLY A 81 -11.84 7.57 -0.35
C GLY A 81 -10.67 8.53 -0.16
N ASP A 82 -9.97 8.37 0.96
CA ASP A 82 -8.84 9.23 1.38
C ASP A 82 -7.51 8.88 0.68
N LEU A 83 -7.57 8.11 -0.40
CA LEU A 83 -6.40 7.81 -1.21
C LEU A 83 -5.99 9.03 -2.05
N PRO A 84 -4.69 9.18 -2.33
CA PRO A 84 -4.21 10.27 -3.18
C PRO A 84 -4.87 10.21 -4.54
N LYS A 85 -5.37 11.36 -5.00
CA LYS A 85 -5.99 11.51 -6.32
C LYS A 85 -4.94 11.39 -7.40
N THR A 86 -4.97 10.29 -8.15
CA THR A 86 -3.99 10.02 -9.21
C THR A 86 -4.56 9.07 -10.27
N LEU A 87 -4.17 9.31 -11.52
CA LEU A 87 -4.41 8.37 -12.63
C LEU A 87 -3.17 7.49 -12.90
N THR A 88 -2.05 7.76 -12.25
CA THR A 88 -0.81 6.99 -12.36
C THR A 88 -0.66 6.16 -11.10
N VAL A 89 -1.25 4.96 -11.12
CA VAL A 89 -1.17 4.00 -10.02
C VAL A 89 -0.09 2.98 -10.34
N THR A 90 0.78 2.74 -9.37
CA THR A 90 1.91 1.82 -9.52
C THR A 90 1.67 0.55 -8.72
N GLY A 91 2.19 -0.57 -9.22
CA GLY A 91 2.11 -1.85 -8.52
C GLY A 91 3.06 -1.92 -7.33
N TRP A 92 2.81 -2.86 -6.42
CA TRP A 92 3.59 -3.05 -5.20
C TRP A 92 5.13 -3.10 -5.43
N ASN A 93 5.58 -3.86 -6.43
CA ASN A 93 7.01 -4.04 -6.73
C ASN A 93 7.61 -2.96 -7.67
N SER A 94 6.78 -2.10 -8.26
CA SER A 94 7.20 -1.09 -9.24
C SER A 94 6.84 0.32 -8.79
N ALA A 95 6.76 0.51 -7.48
CA ALA A 95 6.42 1.77 -6.85
C ALA A 95 7.43 2.85 -7.23
N THR A 96 6.99 3.86 -7.99
CA THR A 96 7.84 5.02 -8.33
C THR A 96 7.87 6.05 -7.20
N THR A 97 6.91 5.99 -6.28
CA THR A 97 6.75 6.93 -5.16
C THR A 97 6.35 6.20 -3.88
N SER A 98 6.58 6.82 -2.72
CA SER A 98 6.18 6.30 -1.41
C SER A 98 4.67 6.16 -1.23
N ARG A 99 3.86 6.79 -2.09
CA ARG A 99 2.39 6.71 -2.07
C ARG A 99 1.81 5.82 -3.16
N LEU A 100 2.65 5.00 -3.80
CA LEU A 100 2.23 4.03 -4.81
C LEU A 100 1.46 4.69 -5.97
N GLY A 101 1.86 5.91 -6.33
CA GLY A 101 1.31 6.67 -7.45
C GLY A 101 1.77 8.12 -7.50
N VAL A 102 1.62 8.75 -8.66
CA VAL A 102 2.13 10.12 -8.91
C VAL A 102 1.06 11.15 -8.60
N THR A 103 1.38 12.12 -7.76
CA THR A 103 0.48 13.17 -7.29
C THR A 103 1.06 14.56 -7.57
N TYR A 104 0.27 15.61 -7.35
CA TYR A 104 0.77 16.98 -7.48
C TYR A 104 1.97 17.24 -6.56
N GLU A 105 2.06 16.56 -5.41
CA GLU A 105 3.18 16.74 -4.48
C GLU A 105 4.52 16.33 -5.10
N ASP A 106 4.52 15.35 -6.01
CA ASP A 106 5.72 14.88 -6.70
C ASP A 106 6.22 15.91 -7.73
N PHE A 107 5.36 16.83 -8.17
CA PHE A 107 5.70 17.94 -9.07
C PHE A 107 6.05 19.24 -8.34
N VAL A 108 5.90 19.28 -7.00
CA VAL A 108 6.27 20.46 -6.20
C VAL A 108 7.67 20.26 -5.62
N ARG A 109 8.62 21.07 -6.08
CA ARG A 109 9.96 21.10 -5.50
C ARG A 109 9.91 21.65 -4.08
N ARG A 110 10.33 20.86 -3.10
CA ARG A 110 10.54 21.30 -1.71
C ARG A 110 12.03 21.45 -1.46
N ARG A 111 12.46 22.65 -1.04
CA ARG A 111 13.84 22.89 -0.60
C ARG A 111 13.98 22.38 0.83
N GLN A 112 14.93 21.48 1.05
CA GLN A 112 15.30 21.05 2.40
C GLN A 112 16.33 22.03 2.95
N VAL A 113 16.09 22.51 4.17
CA VAL A 113 17.00 23.41 4.89
C VAL A 113 17.36 22.71 6.19
N GLY A 114 18.64 22.36 6.35
CA GLY A 114 19.18 21.81 7.58
C GLY A 114 19.69 22.92 8.48
N ILE A 115 19.34 22.87 9.76
CA ILE A 115 19.87 23.76 10.79
C ILE A 115 20.53 22.97 11.91
N SER A 116 21.54 23.56 12.52
CA SER A 116 22.04 23.11 13.82
C SER A 116 20.95 23.31 14.88
N GLY A 117 20.87 22.44 15.89
CA GLY A 117 19.82 22.49 16.93
C GLY A 117 19.87 23.69 17.87
N GLY A 118 20.73 24.67 17.61
CA GLY A 118 20.87 25.89 18.41
C GLY A 118 19.68 26.85 18.24
N GLU A 119 19.39 27.58 19.31
CA GLU A 119 18.31 28.57 19.33
C GLU A 119 18.61 29.78 18.43
N ALA A 120 19.89 30.10 18.24
CA ALA A 120 20.32 31.22 17.39
C ALA A 120 19.98 30.98 15.91
N GLU A 121 20.22 29.77 15.41
CA GLU A 121 19.96 29.38 14.01
C GLU A 121 18.45 29.32 13.71
N ARG A 122 17.64 28.89 14.68
CA ARG A 122 16.17 28.95 14.59
C ARG A 122 15.67 30.39 14.49
N ALA A 123 16.18 31.27 15.35
CA ALA A 123 15.83 32.69 15.32
C ALA A 123 16.22 33.38 14.00
N LEU A 124 17.31 32.94 13.35
CA LEU A 124 17.70 33.42 12.02
C LEU A 124 16.73 32.96 10.93
N LEU A 125 16.24 31.72 10.98
CA LEU A 125 15.22 31.24 10.04
C LEU A 125 13.90 32.00 10.19
N ASP A 126 13.46 32.24 11.43
CA ASP A 126 12.22 32.97 11.69
C ASP A 126 12.30 34.40 11.15
N LYS A 127 13.46 35.06 11.33
CA LYS A 127 13.73 36.36 10.73
C LYS A 127 13.73 36.29 9.21
N ALA A 128 14.40 35.29 8.61
CA ALA A 128 14.44 35.10 7.16
C ALA A 128 13.05 34.91 6.53
N GLY A 129 12.14 34.22 7.21
CA GLY A 129 10.75 34.07 6.77
C GLY A 129 9.93 35.36 6.81
N SER A 130 10.33 36.33 7.62
CA SER A 130 9.67 37.65 7.74
C SER A 130 10.22 38.69 6.76
N CYS A 131 11.28 38.39 6.00
CA CYS A 131 11.99 39.38 5.19
C CYS A 131 11.29 39.77 3.87
N ASP A 132 10.32 38.98 3.38
CA ASP A 132 9.82 39.11 2.02
C ASP A 132 8.32 39.40 1.93
N HIS A 133 7.93 40.17 0.90
CA HIS A 133 6.52 40.36 0.49
C HIS A 133 5.88 39.09 -0.12
N THR A 134 6.62 37.98 -0.18
CA THR A 134 6.14 36.68 -0.63
C THR A 134 6.29 35.69 0.53
N PRO A 135 5.19 35.13 1.06
CA PRO A 135 5.27 34.25 2.23
C PRO A 135 5.99 32.94 1.88
N VAL A 136 7.20 32.76 2.42
CA VAL A 136 7.93 31.48 2.35
C VAL A 136 7.54 30.64 3.56
N VAL A 137 6.78 29.57 3.34
CA VAL A 137 6.41 28.64 4.42
C VAL A 137 7.57 27.67 4.67
N ILE A 138 8.41 27.99 5.66
CA ILE A 138 9.50 27.12 6.11
C ILE A 138 8.93 26.08 7.08
N LYS A 139 8.71 24.84 6.61
CA LYS A 139 8.39 23.72 7.50
C LYS A 139 9.69 23.04 7.95
N VAL A 140 10.19 23.43 9.13
CA VAL A 140 11.26 22.68 9.80
C VAL A 140 10.66 21.35 10.27
N ARG A 141 11.11 20.23 9.69
CA ARG A 141 10.87 18.92 10.29
C ARG A 141 11.84 18.81 11.47
N LEU A 142 11.37 19.10 12.69
CA LEU A 142 12.06 18.61 13.87
C LEU A 142 11.99 17.07 13.83
N PRO A 143 13.06 16.34 14.23
CA PRO A 143 12.86 14.97 14.69
C PRO A 143 11.86 15.04 15.84
N ASP A 144 10.85 14.16 15.83
CA ASP A 144 9.82 14.13 16.88
C ASP A 144 10.48 14.15 18.27
N PRO A 145 10.00 15.00 19.21
CA PRO A 145 10.48 14.99 20.59
C PRO A 145 10.13 13.68 21.32
N ASP A 146 9.30 12.83 20.72
CA ASP A 146 8.98 11.49 21.19
C ASP A 146 9.91 10.44 20.57
N GLY A 147 11.19 10.55 20.87
CA GLY A 147 11.88 9.35 21.31
C GLY A 147 11.56 9.18 22.79
N PRO A 148 11.03 8.03 23.21
CA PRO A 148 11.39 7.59 24.55
C PRO A 148 11.78 6.11 24.57
N GLY A 149 12.85 5.84 25.31
CA GLY A 149 12.82 4.70 26.21
C GLY A 149 11.57 4.82 27.08
N GLY A 150 10.47 4.26 26.60
CA GLY A 150 9.26 3.98 27.35
C GLY A 150 9.34 2.55 27.85
N THR A 151 9.13 2.38 29.14
CA THR A 151 8.96 1.13 29.88
C THR A 151 8.48 -0.02 28.99
N ARG A 152 9.27 -1.10 28.94
CA ARG A 152 8.84 -2.41 28.43
C ARG A 152 7.55 -2.79 29.17
N ARG A 153 6.40 -2.46 28.59
CA ARG A 153 5.16 -3.18 28.91
C ARG A 153 5.40 -4.57 28.36
N GLU A 154 5.63 -5.51 29.27
CA GLU A 154 5.40 -6.92 29.00
C GLU A 154 3.98 -7.02 28.43
N VAL A 155 3.90 -7.20 27.11
CA VAL A 155 2.69 -7.72 26.50
C VAL A 155 2.60 -9.13 27.06
N ALA A 156 1.67 -9.31 28.00
CA ALA A 156 1.30 -10.61 28.52
C ALA A 156 1.16 -11.60 27.36
N ALA A 157 1.81 -12.75 27.49
CA ALA A 157 1.69 -13.87 26.58
C ALA A 157 0.22 -14.35 26.56
N GLY A 158 -0.58 -13.73 25.69
CA GLY A 158 -1.87 -14.25 25.27
C GLY A 158 -1.61 -15.24 24.16
N SER A 159 -1.67 -16.53 24.48
CA SER A 159 -1.61 -17.63 23.53
C SER A 159 -2.84 -17.63 22.59
N GLY A 160 -2.85 -16.73 21.62
CA GLY A 160 -3.68 -16.86 20.43
C GLY A 160 -2.91 -17.72 19.43
N LYS A 161 -3.30 -18.98 19.26
CA LYS A 161 -2.73 -19.84 18.22
C LYS A 161 -2.85 -19.12 16.88
N GLU A 162 -1.72 -18.69 16.30
CA GLU A 162 -1.70 -18.21 14.92
C GLU A 162 -2.37 -19.26 14.04
N PRO A 163 -3.42 -18.92 13.28
CA PRO A 163 -4.08 -19.88 12.42
C PRO A 163 -3.13 -20.17 11.26
N GLN A 164 -2.31 -21.21 11.45
CA GLN A 164 -1.43 -21.92 10.53
C GLN A 164 -0.86 -21.08 9.37
N ASP A 165 0.46 -21.11 9.25
CA ASP A 165 1.31 -20.45 8.26
C ASP A 165 1.14 -21.00 6.83
N TRP A 166 -0.10 -21.26 6.41
CA TRP A 166 -0.48 -21.84 5.13
C TRP A 166 -0.15 -20.93 3.96
N PHE A 167 -0.14 -19.61 4.18
CA PHE A 167 0.17 -18.62 3.16
C PHE A 167 1.65 -18.62 2.78
N SER A 168 2.54 -18.82 3.75
CA SER A 168 3.98 -18.95 3.51
C SER A 168 4.28 -20.17 2.64
N GLY A 169 3.61 -21.29 2.87
CA GLY A 169 3.68 -22.48 2.02
C GLY A 169 3.20 -22.23 0.58
N VAL A 170 2.10 -21.50 0.39
CA VAL A 170 1.57 -21.16 -0.95
C VAL A 170 2.52 -20.25 -1.72
N VAL A 171 3.07 -19.22 -1.07
CA VAL A 171 4.03 -18.30 -1.70
C VAL A 171 5.33 -19.02 -2.05
N GLN A 172 5.80 -19.93 -1.20
CA GLN A 172 7.02 -20.72 -1.45
C GLN A 172 6.82 -21.71 -2.61
N ALA A 173 5.67 -22.41 -2.66
CA ALA A 173 5.33 -23.33 -3.74
C ALA A 173 5.25 -22.59 -5.08
N MET A 174 4.54 -21.45 -5.12
CA MET A 174 4.42 -20.65 -6.35
C MET A 174 5.77 -20.07 -6.80
N LYS A 175 6.63 -19.64 -5.89
CA LYS A 175 7.98 -19.16 -6.25
C LYS A 175 8.87 -20.26 -6.83
N ASN A 176 8.75 -21.49 -6.33
CA ASN A 176 9.55 -22.61 -6.82
C ASN A 176 9.11 -23.05 -8.22
N ASP A 177 7.80 -23.00 -8.52
CA ASP A 177 7.28 -23.31 -9.87
C ASP A 177 7.80 -22.33 -10.94
N PHE A 178 8.13 -21.07 -10.58
CA PHE A 178 8.72 -20.08 -11.50
C PHE A 178 10.25 -20.19 -11.69
N VAL A 179 10.95 -21.02 -10.91
CA VAL A 179 12.41 -21.19 -11.00
C VAL A 179 12.80 -22.46 -11.78
N GLU A 180 11.85 -23.37 -12.01
CA GLU A 180 12.08 -24.60 -12.79
C GLU A 180 11.78 -24.49 -14.30
N GLU A 181 11.55 -23.29 -14.85
CA GLU A 181 11.50 -23.02 -16.30
C GLU A 181 12.71 -22.24 -16.84
#